data_AF-A0A150HGA1-F1
#
_entry.id   AF-A0A150HGA1-F1
#
_cell.length_a   1.000
_cell.length_b   1.000
_cell.length_c   1.000
_cell.angle_alpha   90.00
_cell.angle_beta   90.00
_cell.angle_gamma   90.00
#
_symmetry.space_group_name_H-M   'P 1'
#
loop_
_entity.id
_entity.type
_entity.pdbx_description
1 polymer ?
#
loop_
_entity_poly.entity_id
_entity_poly.type
_entity_poly.pdbx_seq_one_letter_code
_entity_poly.pdbx_strand_id
1 'polypeptide(L)'
;MSTLPEIGPSSEGEDWLYWDVPARTWRRVVLLVVPSEAPKRVRIQHLDPKKRGAAEWVPAARLRVPWAKREGYLASEDRWANAGRHAPSTPTTDAAMVVLAAHAPESLADLAGNGAAGIMQVFDVDELSRLSGVDVVRLATDQDAFVESDVLHLPWPQTEQVLIGLCRRNPLPVLQWLRAEAAREQAAAEARGDSERRDDTELDTNDHPDARRYRQWRDSARERRQTIERWLSVDSPSLASRYLELERMYQELAEEVSSALPRIVASRSQVANDQAQRLRDLLGRDLPS
;
A
#
# COMPACT_ATOMS: atom_id res chain seq x y z
N MET A 1 -15.14 -4.94 -5.21
CA MET A 1 -16.18 -5.29 -4.20
C MET A 1 -17.54 -5.24 -4.87
N SER A 2 -18.20 -6.38 -5.08
CA SER A 2 -19.57 -6.39 -5.60
C SER A 2 -20.50 -5.66 -4.62
N THR A 3 -21.20 -4.64 -5.11
CA THR A 3 -22.31 -4.00 -4.39
C THR A 3 -23.28 -5.09 -3.97
N LEU A 4 -23.62 -5.15 -2.68
CA LEU A 4 -24.63 -6.10 -2.22
C LEU A 4 -25.92 -5.86 -3.02
N PRO A 5 -26.54 -6.91 -3.57
CA PRO A 5 -27.76 -6.73 -4.34
C PRO A 5 -28.86 -6.17 -3.44
N GLU A 6 -29.72 -5.33 -4.01
CA GLU A 6 -30.91 -4.86 -3.33
C GLU A 6 -31.87 -6.04 -3.13
N ILE A 7 -32.06 -6.43 -1.87
CA ILE A 7 -33.00 -7.47 -1.47
C ILE A 7 -34.26 -6.76 -0.96
N GLY A 8 -35.35 -6.89 -1.69
CA GLY A 8 -36.64 -6.29 -1.36
C GLY A 8 -37.77 -7.33 -1.26
N PRO A 9 -38.98 -6.93 -0.83
CA PRO A 9 -40.14 -7.83 -0.74
C PRO A 9 -40.45 -8.58 -2.04
N SER A 10 -40.16 -7.98 -3.19
CA SER A 10 -40.33 -8.62 -4.50
C SER A 10 -39.43 -9.84 -4.72
N SER A 11 -38.38 -10.02 -3.91
CA SER A 11 -37.48 -11.17 -3.97
C SER A 11 -37.98 -12.37 -3.16
N GLU A 12 -39.11 -12.27 -2.45
CA GLU A 12 -39.72 -13.43 -1.79
C GLU A 12 -40.06 -14.53 -2.81
N GLY A 13 -39.74 -15.78 -2.47
CA GLY A 13 -39.88 -16.93 -3.35
C GLY A 13 -38.72 -17.14 -4.33
N GLU A 14 -37.79 -16.19 -4.44
CA GLU A 14 -36.62 -16.36 -5.30
C GLU A 14 -35.54 -17.25 -4.67
N ASP A 15 -34.77 -17.91 -5.53
CA ASP A 15 -33.60 -18.69 -5.14
C ASP A 15 -32.34 -17.83 -5.11
N TRP A 16 -31.53 -18.01 -4.07
CA TRP A 16 -30.36 -17.19 -3.81
C TRP A 16 -29.14 -18.02 -3.40
N LEU A 17 -27.96 -17.47 -3.71
CA LEU A 17 -26.67 -17.96 -3.26
C LEU A 17 -26.38 -17.43 -1.84
N TYR A 18 -26.23 -18.34 -0.90
CA TYR A 18 -26.04 -18.06 0.53
C TYR A 18 -24.70 -18.58 1.05
N TRP A 19 -23.97 -17.77 1.83
CA TRP A 19 -22.75 -18.18 2.54
C TRP A 19 -23.07 -18.82 3.90
N ASP A 20 -22.88 -20.13 4.03
CA ASP A 20 -22.96 -20.84 5.31
C ASP A 20 -21.64 -20.71 6.06
N VAL A 21 -21.58 -19.79 7.04
CA VAL A 21 -20.38 -19.49 7.83
C VAL A 21 -19.84 -20.72 8.58
N PRO A 22 -20.64 -21.46 9.38
CA PRO A 22 -20.17 -22.69 10.04
C PRO A 22 -19.53 -23.72 9.09
N ALA A 23 -20.13 -23.93 7.93
CA ALA A 23 -19.65 -24.92 6.95
C ALA A 23 -18.62 -24.34 5.97
N ARG A 24 -18.39 -23.03 5.98
CA ARG A 24 -17.56 -22.27 5.03
C ARG A 24 -17.84 -22.66 3.58
N THR A 25 -19.12 -22.71 3.21
CA THR A 25 -19.55 -23.16 1.87
C THR A 25 -20.76 -22.39 1.36
N TRP A 26 -20.86 -22.32 0.03
CA TRP A 26 -22.00 -21.73 -0.66
C TRP A 26 -23.17 -22.71 -0.73
N ARG A 27 -24.39 -22.22 -0.49
CA ARG A 27 -25.61 -23.03 -0.56
C ARG A 27 -26.70 -22.33 -1.34
N ARG A 28 -27.63 -23.14 -1.87
CA ARG A 28 -28.88 -22.66 -2.46
C ARG A 28 -29.93 -22.53 -1.36
N VAL A 29 -30.58 -21.38 -1.31
CA VAL A 29 -31.69 -21.09 -0.40
C VAL A 29 -32.83 -20.42 -1.16
N VAL A 30 -34.05 -20.51 -0.65
CA VAL A 30 -35.18 -19.70 -1.12
C VAL A 30 -35.49 -18.62 -0.07
N LEU A 31 -35.82 -17.41 -0.51
CA LEU A 31 -36.28 -16.35 0.38
C LEU A 31 -37.74 -16.58 0.75
N LEU A 32 -38.02 -16.64 2.06
CA LEU A 32 -39.39 -16.81 2.56
C LEU A 32 -40.03 -15.49 2.99
N VAL A 33 -39.27 -14.64 3.69
CA VAL A 33 -39.76 -13.36 4.19
C VAL A 33 -38.66 -12.31 4.08
N VAL A 34 -38.99 -11.20 3.43
CA VAL A 34 -38.13 -10.04 3.25
C VAL A 34 -38.84 -8.78 3.78
N PRO A 35 -38.42 -8.22 4.93
CA PRO A 35 -38.98 -6.97 5.44
C PRO A 35 -38.92 -5.82 4.43
N SER A 36 -39.90 -4.91 4.49
CA SER A 36 -40.19 -3.92 3.44
C SER A 36 -39.18 -2.79 3.25
N GLU A 37 -38.13 -2.69 4.08
CA GLU A 37 -37.09 -1.66 3.94
C GLU A 37 -35.72 -2.18 4.41
N ALA A 38 -34.71 -2.09 3.51
CA ALA A 38 -33.28 -2.37 3.76
C ALA A 38 -33.03 -3.48 4.82
N PRO A 39 -33.50 -4.70 4.56
CA PRO A 39 -33.63 -5.71 5.60
C PRO A 39 -32.26 -6.13 6.12
N LYS A 40 -32.00 -5.91 7.42
CA LYS A 40 -30.78 -6.43 8.07
C LYS A 40 -30.81 -7.95 8.15
N ARG A 41 -32.00 -8.54 8.26
CA ARG A 41 -32.23 -9.98 8.34
C ARG A 41 -33.38 -10.37 7.43
N VAL A 42 -33.26 -11.55 6.84
CA VAL A 42 -34.30 -12.17 6.03
C VAL A 42 -34.54 -13.59 6.51
N ARG A 43 -35.74 -14.12 6.28
CA ARG A 43 -36.04 -15.51 6.55
C ARG A 43 -35.76 -16.32 5.29
N ILE A 44 -34.88 -17.29 5.40
CA ILE A 44 -34.52 -18.21 4.30
C ILE A 44 -35.02 -19.61 4.61
N GLN A 45 -35.14 -20.43 3.57
CA GLN A 45 -35.23 -21.88 3.69
C GLN A 45 -34.12 -22.54 2.87
N HIS A 46 -33.40 -23.47 3.49
CA HIS A 46 -32.31 -24.20 2.83
C HIS A 46 -32.85 -25.23 1.86
N LEU A 47 -32.35 -25.22 0.62
CA LEU A 47 -32.70 -26.20 -0.41
C LEU A 47 -31.73 -27.40 -0.47
N ASP A 48 -30.68 -27.40 0.35
CA ASP A 48 -29.75 -28.54 0.48
C ASP A 48 -30.43 -29.71 1.23
N PRO A 49 -30.43 -30.93 0.67
CA PRO A 49 -30.94 -32.13 1.34
C PRO A 49 -30.43 -32.33 2.76
N LYS A 50 -29.17 -31.95 3.05
CA LYS A 50 -28.54 -32.10 4.37
C LYS A 50 -29.20 -31.24 5.45
N LYS A 51 -29.85 -30.15 5.07
CA LYS A 51 -30.54 -29.21 5.98
C LYS A 51 -32.05 -29.45 6.04
N ARG A 52 -32.58 -30.42 5.27
CA ARG A 52 -33.98 -30.87 5.30
C ARG A 52 -35.01 -29.73 5.26
N GLY A 53 -34.78 -28.68 4.47
CA GLY A 53 -35.72 -27.56 4.37
C GLY A 53 -35.80 -26.69 5.62
N ALA A 54 -34.81 -26.74 6.52
CA ALA A 54 -34.76 -25.89 7.70
C ALA A 54 -34.87 -24.41 7.30
N ALA A 55 -35.71 -23.67 8.03
CA ALA A 55 -35.91 -22.26 7.85
C ALA A 55 -35.29 -21.48 9.03
N GLU A 56 -34.60 -20.39 8.73
CA GLU A 56 -33.95 -19.56 9.75
C GLU A 56 -33.88 -18.10 9.32
N TRP A 57 -33.70 -17.22 10.30
CA TRP A 57 -33.45 -15.80 10.07
C TRP A 57 -31.95 -15.55 9.97
N VAL A 58 -31.46 -15.14 8.81
CA VAL A 58 -30.04 -14.87 8.57
C VAL A 58 -29.80 -13.39 8.28
N PRO A 59 -28.59 -12.86 8.53
CA PRO A 59 -28.20 -11.55 8.04
C PRO A 59 -28.30 -11.49 6.51
N ALA A 60 -28.92 -10.46 5.97
CA ALA A 60 -29.10 -10.31 4.51
C ALA A 60 -27.76 -10.25 3.77
N ALA A 61 -26.71 -9.71 4.41
CA ALA A 61 -25.35 -9.67 3.87
C ALA A 61 -24.73 -11.06 3.56
N ARG A 62 -25.33 -12.16 4.03
CA ARG A 62 -24.91 -13.53 3.66
C ARG A 62 -25.45 -14.00 2.31
N LEU A 63 -26.43 -13.29 1.77
CA LEU A 63 -26.95 -13.53 0.42
C LEU A 63 -26.15 -12.68 -0.56
N ARG A 64 -25.61 -13.31 -1.59
CA ARG A 64 -24.69 -12.64 -2.52
C ARG A 64 -25.34 -12.27 -3.83
N VAL A 65 -26.02 -13.21 -4.46
CA VAL A 65 -26.67 -13.03 -5.75
C VAL A 65 -27.85 -14.00 -5.88
N PRO A 66 -28.83 -13.69 -6.76
CA PRO A 66 -29.80 -14.69 -7.21
C PRO A 66 -29.10 -15.94 -7.74
N TRP A 67 -29.66 -17.12 -7.48
CA TRP A 67 -29.05 -18.42 -7.80
C TRP A 67 -28.77 -18.60 -9.30
N ALA A 68 -29.57 -17.95 -10.15
CA ALA A 68 -29.36 -17.91 -11.60
C ALA A 68 -28.03 -17.24 -12.00
N LYS A 69 -27.53 -16.31 -11.18
CA LYS A 69 -26.25 -15.59 -11.41
C LYS A 69 -25.06 -16.22 -10.67
N ARG A 70 -25.24 -17.37 -10.01
CA ARG A 70 -24.22 -17.97 -9.14
C ARG A 70 -22.90 -18.27 -9.86
N GLU A 71 -22.96 -18.73 -11.10
CA GLU A 71 -21.75 -19.20 -11.80
C GLU A 71 -20.82 -18.04 -12.12
N GLY A 72 -21.39 -16.91 -12.59
CA GLY A 72 -20.62 -15.68 -12.79
C GLY A 72 -20.04 -15.12 -11.48
N TYR A 73 -20.83 -15.16 -10.39
CA TYR A 73 -20.35 -14.72 -9.08
C TYR A 73 -19.21 -15.61 -8.56
N LEU A 74 -19.36 -16.94 -8.59
CA LEU A 74 -18.34 -17.88 -8.14
C LEU A 74 -17.08 -17.79 -9.01
N ALA A 75 -17.21 -17.63 -10.33
CA ALA A 75 -16.08 -17.41 -11.20
C ALA A 75 -15.35 -16.09 -10.89
N SER A 76 -16.07 -15.02 -10.48
CA SER A 76 -15.44 -13.78 -10.00
C SER A 76 -14.69 -14.02 -8.69
N GLU A 77 -15.33 -14.67 -7.70
CA GLU A 77 -14.68 -15.02 -6.43
C GLU A 77 -13.41 -15.88 -6.66
N ASP A 78 -13.45 -16.84 -7.59
CA ASP A 78 -12.29 -17.66 -7.94
C ASP A 78 -11.15 -16.83 -8.54
N ARG A 79 -11.45 -15.86 -9.42
CA ARG A 79 -10.43 -14.93 -9.96
C ARG A 79 -9.78 -14.11 -8.86
N TRP A 80 -10.58 -13.51 -7.98
CA TRP A 80 -10.08 -12.76 -6.83
C TRP A 80 -9.26 -13.63 -5.89
N ALA A 81 -9.72 -14.85 -5.60
CA ALA A 81 -9.01 -15.80 -4.78
C ALA A 81 -7.68 -16.23 -5.40
N ASN A 82 -7.61 -16.43 -6.71
CA ASN A 82 -6.38 -16.77 -7.43
C ASN A 82 -5.38 -15.62 -7.41
N ALA A 83 -5.79 -14.41 -7.77
CA ALA A 83 -4.94 -13.23 -7.71
C ALA A 83 -4.41 -12.96 -6.29
N GLY A 84 -5.24 -13.19 -5.27
CA GLY A 84 -4.89 -13.02 -3.86
C GLY A 84 -3.92 -14.06 -3.30
N ARG A 85 -3.63 -15.18 -4.01
CA ARG A 85 -2.65 -16.19 -3.56
C ARG A 85 -1.23 -15.63 -3.43
N HIS A 86 -0.96 -14.55 -4.15
CA HIS A 86 0.35 -13.91 -4.20
C HIS A 86 0.45 -12.71 -3.25
N ALA A 87 -0.50 -12.50 -2.35
CA ALA A 87 -0.53 -11.35 -1.45
C ALA A 87 0.80 -11.19 -0.69
N PRO A 88 1.40 -9.99 -0.68
CA PRO A 88 2.65 -9.74 0.02
C PRO A 88 2.44 -9.56 1.53
N SER A 89 3.52 -9.35 2.27
CA SER A 89 3.46 -8.93 3.68
C SER A 89 2.80 -7.53 3.81
N THR A 90 2.24 -7.22 4.98
CA THR A 90 1.70 -5.88 5.27
C THR A 90 2.75 -4.77 5.06
N PRO A 91 3.99 -4.88 5.57
CA PRO A 91 5.01 -3.84 5.34
C PRO A 91 5.36 -3.64 3.86
N THR A 92 5.32 -4.71 3.07
CA THR A 92 5.52 -4.66 1.62
C THR A 92 4.34 -4.00 0.90
N THR A 93 3.11 -4.23 1.37
CA THR A 93 1.91 -3.51 0.87
C THR A 93 2.02 -2.03 1.19
N ASP A 94 2.43 -1.67 2.42
CA ASP A 94 2.62 -0.27 2.81
C ASP A 94 3.69 0.41 1.95
N ALA A 95 4.78 -0.30 1.61
CA ALA A 95 5.80 0.19 0.67
C ALA A 95 5.21 0.47 -0.71
N ALA A 96 4.38 -0.44 -1.22
CA ALA A 96 3.71 -0.26 -2.52
C ALA A 96 2.79 0.96 -2.52
N MET A 97 2.04 1.19 -1.43
CA MET A 97 1.20 2.39 -1.28
C MET A 97 2.03 3.68 -1.33
N VAL A 98 3.18 3.71 -0.65
CA VAL A 98 4.09 4.88 -0.68
C VAL A 98 4.58 5.15 -2.11
N VAL A 99 5.01 4.10 -2.82
CA VAL A 99 5.49 4.25 -4.21
C VAL A 99 4.36 4.70 -5.13
N LEU A 100 3.17 4.09 -5.04
CA LEU A 100 2.04 4.51 -5.87
C LEU A 100 1.65 5.96 -5.60
N ALA A 101 1.46 6.34 -4.34
CA ALA A 101 1.10 7.70 -3.97
C ALA A 101 2.13 8.75 -4.42
N ALA A 102 3.41 8.38 -4.51
CA ALA A 102 4.47 9.28 -4.96
C ALA A 102 4.53 9.46 -6.49
N HIS A 103 3.94 8.53 -7.26
CA HIS A 103 4.14 8.43 -8.71
C HIS A 103 2.87 8.53 -9.55
N ALA A 104 1.74 8.06 -9.02
CA ALA A 104 0.50 7.89 -9.75
C ALA A 104 -0.67 8.41 -8.89
N PRO A 105 -1.57 9.24 -9.46
CA PRO A 105 -2.82 9.54 -8.78
C PRO A 105 -3.68 8.28 -8.66
N GLU A 106 -4.55 8.22 -7.65
CA GLU A 106 -5.48 7.10 -7.44
C GLU A 106 -6.40 6.84 -8.65
N SER A 107 -6.66 7.88 -9.46
CA SER A 107 -7.42 7.75 -10.71
C SER A 107 -6.69 7.00 -11.83
N LEU A 108 -5.39 6.77 -11.69
CA LEU A 108 -4.57 6.01 -12.64
C LEU A 108 -4.39 4.56 -12.20
N ALA A 109 -3.99 4.38 -10.94
CA ALA A 109 -3.86 3.06 -10.33
C ALA A 109 -4.00 3.16 -8.81
N ASP A 110 -4.51 2.09 -8.21
CA ASP A 110 -4.66 1.94 -6.76
C ASP A 110 -4.39 0.49 -6.33
N LEU A 111 -4.20 0.23 -5.04
CA LEU A 111 -4.19 -1.12 -4.49
C LEU A 111 -5.57 -1.47 -3.95
N ALA A 112 -6.10 -2.62 -4.35
CA ALA A 112 -7.38 -3.09 -3.87
C ALA A 112 -7.40 -3.18 -2.34
N GLY A 113 -8.35 -2.47 -1.73
CA GLY A 113 -8.55 -2.49 -0.28
C GLY A 113 -9.10 -3.83 0.25
N ASN A 114 -9.08 -3.97 1.58
CA ASN A 114 -9.77 -4.98 2.39
C ASN A 114 -9.95 -6.38 1.76
N GLY A 115 -9.03 -7.30 2.05
CA GLY A 115 -9.12 -8.72 1.68
C GLY A 115 -8.49 -9.07 0.34
N ALA A 116 -8.10 -8.07 -0.45
CA ALA A 116 -7.43 -8.20 -1.75
C ALA A 116 -6.02 -7.57 -1.72
N ALA A 117 -5.31 -7.67 -0.58
CA ALA A 117 -4.01 -7.04 -0.39
C ALA A 117 -3.02 -7.45 -1.49
N GLY A 118 -2.38 -6.45 -2.10
CA GLY A 118 -1.38 -6.65 -3.16
C GLY A 118 -1.93 -6.86 -4.56
N ILE A 119 -3.24 -6.68 -4.79
CA ILE A 119 -3.81 -6.62 -6.15
C ILE A 119 -3.86 -5.15 -6.57
N MET A 120 -3.15 -4.78 -7.63
CA MET A 120 -3.23 -3.44 -8.22
C MET A 120 -4.42 -3.34 -9.16
N GLN A 121 -5.22 -2.29 -8.97
CA GLN A 121 -6.27 -1.85 -9.88
C GLN A 121 -5.69 -0.81 -10.82
N VAL A 122 -5.82 -1.02 -12.13
CA VAL A 122 -5.31 -0.13 -13.17
C VAL A 122 -6.48 0.42 -13.96
N PHE A 123 -6.64 1.74 -13.94
CA PHE A 123 -7.73 2.46 -14.59
C PHE A 123 -7.32 3.00 -15.97
N ASP A 124 -6.02 3.26 -16.18
CA ASP A 124 -5.46 3.65 -17.48
C ASP A 124 -4.14 2.90 -17.72
N VAL A 125 -4.22 1.88 -18.57
CA VAL A 125 -3.13 0.94 -18.87
C VAL A 125 -2.00 1.62 -19.65
N ASP A 126 -2.34 2.51 -20.58
CA ASP A 126 -1.38 3.16 -21.47
C ASP A 126 -0.54 4.17 -20.70
N GLU A 127 -1.19 4.99 -19.87
CA GLU A 127 -0.52 5.98 -19.05
C GLU A 127 0.36 5.32 -17.98
N LEU A 128 -0.11 4.24 -17.34
CA LEU A 128 0.71 3.51 -16.36
C LEU A 128 1.92 2.84 -17.02
N SER A 129 1.76 2.30 -18.22
CA SER A 129 2.88 1.75 -19.01
C SER A 129 3.91 2.83 -19.34
N ARG A 130 3.43 4.03 -19.71
CA ARG A 130 4.30 5.18 -20.00
C ARG A 130 5.07 5.64 -18.75
N LEU A 131 4.43 5.71 -17.58
CA LEU A 131 5.07 6.16 -16.34
C LEU A 131 6.05 5.14 -15.77
N SER A 132 5.69 3.85 -15.79
CA SER A 132 6.53 2.77 -15.25
C SER A 132 7.61 2.31 -16.24
N GLY A 133 7.41 2.51 -17.54
CA GLY A 133 8.23 1.89 -18.59
C GLY A 133 8.03 0.38 -18.74
N VAL A 134 7.01 -0.18 -18.09
CA VAL A 134 6.65 -1.60 -18.18
C VAL A 134 5.49 -1.75 -19.16
N ASP A 135 5.52 -2.80 -19.97
CA ASP A 135 4.40 -3.15 -20.86
C ASP A 135 3.29 -3.80 -20.03
N VAL A 136 2.33 -3.00 -19.56
CA VAL A 136 1.24 -3.47 -18.71
C VAL A 136 0.27 -4.37 -19.49
N VAL A 137 0.14 -4.17 -20.80
CA VAL A 137 -0.68 -5.04 -21.67
C VAL A 137 -0.10 -6.45 -21.68
N ARG A 138 1.23 -6.58 -21.75
CA ARG A 138 1.88 -7.88 -21.60
C ARG A 138 1.65 -8.48 -20.22
N LEU A 139 1.72 -7.70 -19.14
CA LEU A 139 1.43 -8.20 -17.79
C LEU A 139 -0.01 -8.70 -17.63
N ALA A 140 -0.97 -8.09 -18.34
CA ALA A 140 -2.37 -8.50 -18.35
C ALA A 140 -2.62 -9.88 -19.00
N THR A 141 -1.62 -10.45 -19.69
CA THR A 141 -1.72 -11.81 -20.28
C THR A 141 -1.52 -12.93 -19.26
N ASP A 142 -1.12 -12.60 -18.03
CA ASP A 142 -1.00 -13.57 -16.95
C ASP A 142 -2.36 -14.20 -16.58
N GLN A 143 -2.37 -15.49 -16.26
CA GLN A 143 -3.60 -16.23 -15.96
C GLN A 143 -4.34 -15.72 -14.72
N ASP A 144 -3.62 -15.09 -13.78
CA ASP A 144 -4.19 -14.57 -12.54
C ASP A 144 -4.56 -13.07 -12.67
N ALA A 145 -4.16 -12.41 -13.77
CA ALA A 145 -4.63 -11.08 -14.11
C ALA A 145 -6.01 -11.15 -14.77
N PHE A 146 -6.88 -10.17 -14.49
CA PHE A 146 -8.23 -10.15 -15.04
C PHE A 146 -8.80 -8.76 -15.14
N VAL A 147 -9.82 -8.60 -15.98
CA VAL A 147 -10.58 -7.34 -16.11
C VAL A 147 -11.94 -7.52 -15.44
N GLU A 148 -12.33 -6.58 -14.59
CA GLU A 148 -13.65 -6.52 -13.99
C GLU A 148 -14.13 -5.07 -13.95
N SER A 149 -15.33 -4.81 -14.50
CA SER A 149 -15.90 -3.45 -14.60
C SER A 149 -14.96 -2.44 -15.26
N ASP A 150 -14.35 -2.83 -16.39
CA ASP A 150 -13.38 -2.04 -17.16
C ASP A 150 -12.09 -1.66 -16.40
N VAL A 151 -11.86 -2.25 -15.23
CA VAL A 151 -10.63 -2.10 -14.45
C VAL A 151 -9.78 -3.35 -14.60
N LEU A 152 -8.50 -3.15 -14.92
CA LEU A 152 -7.53 -4.25 -14.95
C LEU A 152 -7.02 -4.52 -13.53
N HIS A 153 -7.06 -5.78 -13.11
CA HIS A 153 -6.56 -6.25 -11.84
C HIS A 153 -5.29 -7.06 -12.06
N LEU A 154 -4.19 -6.57 -11.51
CA LEU A 154 -2.89 -7.23 -11.57
C LEU A 154 -2.59 -7.92 -10.23
N PRO A 155 -2.21 -9.21 -10.23
CA PRO A 155 -1.74 -9.85 -9.03
C PRO A 155 -0.39 -9.26 -8.58
N TRP A 156 0.02 -9.63 -7.37
CA TRP A 156 1.21 -9.05 -6.75
C TRP A 156 2.50 -9.14 -7.60
N PRO A 157 2.84 -10.27 -8.28
CA PRO A 157 4.07 -10.35 -9.06
C PRO A 157 4.14 -9.34 -10.22
N GLN A 158 3.01 -9.02 -10.83
CA GLN A 158 2.87 -8.02 -11.88
C GLN A 158 2.85 -6.61 -11.27
N THR A 159 2.16 -6.45 -10.15
CA THR A 159 2.16 -5.22 -9.35
C THR A 159 3.59 -4.80 -8.97
N GLU A 160 4.39 -5.72 -8.43
CA GLU A 160 5.77 -5.45 -8.04
C GLU A 160 6.65 -5.05 -9.23
N GLN A 161 6.44 -5.63 -10.41
CA GLN A 161 7.15 -5.22 -11.63
C GLN A 161 6.83 -3.77 -12.01
N VAL A 162 5.56 -3.36 -11.93
CA VAL A 162 5.15 -1.97 -12.18
C VAL A 162 5.78 -1.02 -11.15
N LEU A 163 5.76 -1.36 -9.87
CA LEU A 163 6.34 -0.56 -8.78
C LEU A 163 7.86 -0.38 -8.97
N ILE A 164 8.57 -1.45 -9.30
CA ILE A 164 10.00 -1.40 -9.65
C ILE A 164 10.22 -0.50 -10.86
N GLY A 165 9.37 -0.61 -11.89
CA GLY A 165 9.42 0.26 -13.08
C GLY A 165 9.26 1.74 -12.72
N LEU A 166 8.27 2.08 -11.90
CA LEU A 166 8.04 3.45 -11.41
C LEU A 166 9.28 3.99 -10.66
N CYS A 167 9.77 3.24 -9.68
CA CYS A 167 10.97 3.59 -8.91
C CYS A 167 12.21 3.77 -9.79
N ARG A 168 12.39 2.94 -10.82
CA ARG A 168 13.53 3.04 -11.74
C ARG A 168 13.42 4.25 -12.67
N ARG A 169 12.22 4.53 -13.17
CA ARG A 169 12.01 5.58 -14.17
C ARG A 169 12.06 6.98 -13.58
N ASN A 170 11.60 7.14 -12.33
CA ASN A 170 11.67 8.41 -11.63
C ASN A 170 11.92 8.21 -10.12
N PRO A 171 13.15 7.89 -9.68
CA PRO A 171 13.41 7.55 -8.28
C PRO A 171 13.17 8.71 -7.29
N LEU A 172 13.15 9.95 -7.78
CA LEU A 172 13.25 11.16 -6.97
C LEU A 172 12.11 11.33 -5.93
N PRO A 173 10.81 11.15 -6.26
CA PRO A 173 9.73 11.30 -5.28
C PRO A 173 9.87 10.33 -4.10
N VAL A 174 10.30 9.11 -4.37
CA VAL A 174 10.47 8.07 -3.34
C VAL A 174 11.73 8.30 -2.51
N LEU A 175 12.81 8.82 -3.11
CA LEU A 175 14.00 9.26 -2.38
C LEU A 175 13.69 10.43 -1.44
N GLN A 176 12.91 11.41 -1.89
CA GLN A 176 12.44 12.52 -1.05
C GLN A 176 11.60 12.02 0.12
N TRP A 177 10.73 11.02 -0.11
CA TRP A 177 9.97 10.37 0.96
C TRP A 177 10.89 9.68 1.98
N LEU A 178 11.88 8.91 1.50
CA LEU A 178 12.86 8.23 2.38
C LEU A 178 13.63 9.24 3.25
N ARG A 179 14.04 10.37 2.67
CA ARG A 179 14.68 11.48 3.40
C ARG A 179 13.75 12.04 4.48
N ALA A 180 12.51 12.36 4.12
CA ALA A 180 11.54 12.90 5.07
C ALA A 180 11.27 11.91 6.22
N GLU A 181 11.22 10.61 5.92
CA GLU A 181 11.06 9.57 6.94
C GLU A 181 12.27 9.47 7.87
N ALA A 182 13.49 9.50 7.33
CA ALA A 182 14.72 9.50 8.13
C ALA A 182 14.79 10.74 9.04
N ALA A 183 14.44 11.92 8.53
CA ALA A 183 14.39 13.15 9.32
C ALA A 183 13.36 13.07 10.46
N ARG A 184 12.18 12.47 10.22
CA ARG A 184 11.18 12.23 11.28
C ARG A 184 11.69 11.27 12.35
N GLU A 185 12.38 10.20 11.95
CA GLU A 185 12.97 9.26 12.90
C GLU A 185 14.05 9.91 13.75
N GLN A 186 14.93 10.72 13.15
CA GLN A 186 15.96 11.43 13.88
C GLN A 186 15.37 12.45 14.85
N ALA A 187 14.41 13.27 14.40
CA ALA A 187 13.71 14.22 15.28
C ALA A 187 12.98 13.50 16.43
N ALA A 188 12.37 12.34 16.17
CA ALA A 188 11.74 11.53 17.21
C ALA A 188 12.76 10.95 18.20
N ALA A 189 13.95 10.54 17.73
CA ALA A 189 15.03 10.07 18.59
C ALA A 189 15.62 11.20 19.45
N GLU A 190 15.83 12.38 18.87
CA GLU A 190 16.32 13.57 19.60
C GLU A 190 15.31 14.03 20.67
N ALA A 191 14.01 14.09 20.32
CA ALA A 191 12.95 14.41 21.27
C ALA A 191 12.87 13.39 22.42
N ARG A 192 13.27 12.13 22.17
CA ARG A 192 13.38 11.08 23.20
C ARG A 192 14.68 11.13 23.97
N GLY A 193 15.78 11.62 23.42
CA GLY A 193 17.07 11.76 24.12
C GLY A 193 17.00 12.58 25.42
N ASP A 194 16.00 13.48 25.55
CA ASP A 194 15.68 14.20 26.79
C ASP A 194 14.76 13.43 27.76
N SER A 195 14.06 12.39 27.30
CA SER A 195 13.11 11.58 28.06
C SER A 195 13.65 10.17 28.44
N GLU A 196 14.45 9.53 27.58
CA GLU A 196 14.95 8.15 27.74
C GLU A 196 16.03 8.02 28.81
N ARG A 197 16.74 9.11 29.18
CA ARG A 197 17.62 9.11 30.36
C ARG A 197 16.88 8.87 31.68
N ARG A 198 15.54 8.94 31.70
CA ARG A 198 14.72 8.70 32.90
C ARG A 198 13.92 7.39 32.88
N ASP A 199 13.66 6.77 31.73
CA ASP A 199 12.61 5.72 31.62
C ASP A 199 13.06 4.37 31.06
N ASP A 200 14.27 4.25 30.50
CA ASP A 200 14.77 2.99 29.93
C ASP A 200 14.98 1.87 30.97
N THR A 201 14.83 2.17 32.26
CA THR A 201 14.91 1.16 33.33
C THR A 201 13.55 0.58 33.73
N GLU A 202 12.42 1.23 33.40
CA GLU A 202 11.07 0.77 33.84
C GLU A 202 10.25 0.07 32.74
N LEU A 203 10.57 0.29 31.45
CA LEU A 203 9.89 -0.39 30.33
C LEU A 203 10.57 -1.70 29.87
N ASP A 204 11.64 -2.14 30.54
CA ASP A 204 12.29 -3.45 30.34
C ASP A 204 11.51 -4.62 30.97
N THR A 205 10.20 -4.46 31.17
CA THR A 205 9.32 -5.63 31.33
C THR A 205 8.81 -6.02 29.96
N ASN A 206 9.38 -7.11 29.42
CA ASN A 206 9.05 -7.71 28.12
C ASN A 206 7.55 -7.97 27.85
N ASP A 207 6.67 -7.77 28.84
CA ASP A 207 5.24 -8.04 28.80
C ASP A 207 4.33 -6.82 28.57
N HIS A 208 4.83 -5.58 28.60
CA HIS A 208 3.92 -4.44 28.36
C HIS A 208 3.38 -4.45 26.91
N PRO A 209 2.05 -4.43 26.70
CA PRO A 209 1.45 -4.50 25.37
C PRO A 209 1.92 -3.38 24.44
N ASP A 210 2.23 -2.21 25.00
CA ASP A 210 2.70 -1.06 24.21
C ASP A 210 4.14 -1.22 23.72
N ALA A 211 5.02 -1.84 24.51
CA ALA A 211 6.38 -2.15 24.07
C ALA A 211 6.37 -3.15 22.89
N ARG A 212 5.45 -4.12 22.89
CA ARG A 212 5.24 -5.04 21.77
C ARG A 212 4.73 -4.33 20.51
N ARG A 213 3.69 -3.49 20.64
CA ARG A 213 3.15 -2.71 19.51
C ARG A 213 4.20 -1.78 18.92
N TYR A 214 4.98 -1.12 19.77
CA TYR A 214 6.04 -0.22 19.33
C TYR A 214 7.14 -0.97 18.56
N ARG A 215 7.60 -2.12 19.07
CA ARG A 215 8.56 -2.98 18.34
C ARG A 215 8.01 -3.41 16.99
N GLN A 216 6.76 -3.89 16.95
CA GLN A 216 6.09 -4.29 15.72
C GLN A 216 6.01 -3.13 14.71
N TRP A 217 5.65 -1.93 15.16
CA TRP A 217 5.61 -0.74 14.32
C TRP A 217 7.00 -0.40 13.76
N ARG A 218 8.04 -0.40 14.59
CA ARG A 218 9.42 -0.10 14.19
C ARG A 218 9.96 -1.14 13.20
N ASP A 219 9.70 -2.42 13.45
CA ASP A 219 10.12 -3.50 12.56
C ASP A 219 9.39 -3.41 11.21
N SER A 220 8.10 -3.07 11.22
CA SER A 220 7.32 -2.84 9.99
C SER A 220 7.82 -1.63 9.20
N ALA A 221 8.17 -0.53 9.88
CA ALA A 221 8.75 0.65 9.23
C ALA A 221 10.11 0.35 8.58
N ARG A 222 10.96 -0.44 9.25
CA ARG A 222 12.24 -0.91 8.70
C ARG A 222 12.06 -1.81 7.49
N GLU A 223 11.15 -2.79 7.54
CA GLU A 223 10.86 -3.67 6.41
C GLU A 223 10.31 -2.88 5.21
N ARG A 224 9.38 -1.94 5.45
CA ARG A 224 8.86 -1.03 4.42
C ARG A 224 9.99 -0.27 3.71
N ARG A 225 10.92 0.31 4.49
CA ARG A 225 12.10 1.01 3.95
C ARG A 225 12.98 0.08 3.10
N GLN A 226 13.31 -1.09 3.63
CA GLN A 226 14.15 -2.07 2.93
C GLN A 226 13.51 -2.53 1.61
N THR A 227 12.20 -2.69 1.57
CA THR A 227 11.46 -3.03 0.34
C THR A 227 11.57 -1.92 -0.70
N ILE A 228 11.39 -0.66 -0.30
CA ILE A 228 11.55 0.49 -1.21
C ILE A 228 12.99 0.59 -1.72
N GLU A 229 13.98 0.47 -0.83
CA GLU A 229 15.40 0.45 -1.20
C GLU A 229 15.68 -0.68 -2.19
N ARG A 230 15.14 -1.88 -1.97
CA ARG A 230 15.26 -3.01 -2.90
C ARG A 230 14.75 -2.65 -4.29
N TRP A 231 13.56 -2.05 -4.39
CA TRP A 231 12.99 -1.66 -5.69
C TRP A 231 13.81 -0.59 -6.41
N LEU A 232 14.48 0.29 -5.67
CA LEU A 232 15.42 1.28 -6.21
C LEU A 232 16.77 0.67 -6.65
N SER A 233 17.10 -0.56 -6.24
CA SER A 233 18.48 -1.10 -6.28
C SER A 233 18.69 -2.32 -7.16
N VAL A 234 17.67 -2.79 -7.89
CA VAL A 234 17.68 -4.12 -8.53
C VAL A 234 18.85 -4.34 -9.53
N ASP A 235 19.48 -3.28 -10.09
CA ASP A 235 20.57 -3.42 -11.08
C ASP A 235 21.93 -2.75 -10.70
N SER A 236 22.05 -2.12 -9.52
CA SER A 236 23.29 -1.45 -9.10
C SER A 236 23.31 -1.27 -7.58
N PRO A 237 24.47 -1.27 -6.89
CA PRO A 237 24.55 -0.87 -5.49
C PRO A 237 23.78 0.45 -5.32
N SER A 238 22.77 0.36 -4.46
CA SER A 238 21.57 1.20 -4.45
C SER A 238 21.85 2.64 -4.86
N LEU A 239 21.34 3.03 -6.03
CA LEU A 239 21.32 4.43 -6.43
C LEU A 239 20.73 5.30 -5.31
N ALA A 240 19.80 4.73 -4.53
CA ALA A 240 19.30 5.29 -3.29
C ALA A 240 20.37 5.52 -2.21
N SER A 241 21.18 4.53 -1.83
CA SER A 241 22.21 4.76 -0.80
C SER A 241 23.31 5.68 -1.32
N ARG A 242 23.67 5.61 -2.61
CA ARG A 242 24.62 6.57 -3.21
C ARG A 242 24.07 7.99 -3.25
N TYR A 243 22.78 8.15 -3.56
CA TYR A 243 22.12 9.46 -3.54
C TYR A 243 22.08 10.02 -2.11
N LEU A 244 21.63 9.21 -1.14
CA LEU A 244 21.59 9.60 0.27
C LEU A 244 22.99 9.86 0.84
N GLU A 245 23.99 9.08 0.44
CA GLU A 245 25.39 9.29 0.81
C GLU A 245 25.94 10.58 0.21
N LEU A 246 25.71 10.83 -1.08
CA LEU A 246 26.15 12.06 -1.74
C LEU A 246 25.47 13.28 -1.13
N GLU A 247 24.18 13.17 -0.80
CA GLU A 247 23.44 14.22 -0.13
C GLU A 247 23.98 14.49 1.28
N ARG A 248 24.24 13.43 2.07
CA ARG A 248 24.89 13.56 3.38
C ARG A 248 26.25 14.24 3.26
N MET A 249 27.08 13.83 2.29
CA MET A 249 28.37 14.47 2.03
C MET A 249 28.21 15.95 1.65
N TYR A 250 27.18 16.29 0.87
CA TYR A 250 26.89 17.68 0.53
C TYR A 250 26.48 18.50 1.75
N GLN A 251 25.65 17.93 2.64
CA GLN A 251 25.26 18.58 3.89
C GLN A 251 26.45 18.78 4.83
N GLU A 252 27.27 17.76 5.04
CA GLU A 252 28.52 17.85 5.83
C GLU A 252 29.46 18.92 5.26
N LEU A 253 29.60 18.97 3.93
CA LEU A 253 30.39 20.02 3.27
C LEU A 253 29.77 21.40 3.48
N ALA A 254 28.45 21.55 3.36
CA ALA A 254 27.76 22.81 3.54
C ALA A 254 27.89 23.35 4.97
N GLU A 255 27.82 22.47 5.97
CA GLU A 255 28.06 22.80 7.38
C GLU A 255 29.51 23.24 7.61
N GLU A 256 30.49 22.49 7.10
CA GLU A 256 31.91 22.83 7.26
C GLU A 256 32.24 24.17 6.58
N VAL A 257 31.70 24.41 5.37
CA VAL A 257 31.84 25.69 4.66
C VAL A 257 31.20 26.82 5.47
N SER A 258 30.01 26.62 6.03
CA SER A 258 29.33 27.61 6.87
C SER A 258 30.12 27.93 8.14
N SER A 259 30.76 26.94 8.75
CA SER A 259 31.66 27.10 9.91
C SER A 259 33.00 27.77 9.57
N ALA A 260 33.52 27.56 8.36
CA ALA A 260 34.78 28.14 7.89
C ALA A 260 34.62 29.59 7.39
N LEU A 261 33.46 29.95 6.86
CA LEU A 261 33.18 31.26 6.26
C LEU A 261 33.57 32.46 7.15
N PRO A 262 33.22 32.52 8.45
CA PRO A 262 33.62 33.61 9.33
C PRO A 262 35.15 33.77 9.45
N ARG A 263 35.89 32.65 9.46
CA ARG A 263 37.35 32.62 9.57
C ARG A 263 38.03 33.13 8.29
N ILE A 264 37.49 32.77 7.14
CA ILE A 264 37.98 33.22 5.83
C ILE A 264 37.81 34.74 5.68
N VAL A 265 36.62 35.25 6.01
CA VAL A 265 36.30 36.69 6.00
C VAL A 265 37.20 37.48 6.94
N ALA A 266 37.61 36.90 8.07
CA ALA A 266 38.49 37.56 9.03
C ALA A 266 39.92 37.80 8.53
N SER A 267 40.39 37.10 7.46
CA SER A 267 41.77 37.22 6.97
C SER A 267 42.10 38.54 6.25
N ARG A 268 41.10 39.41 6.01
CA ARG A 268 41.21 40.75 5.38
C ARG A 268 41.88 40.79 3.99
N SER A 269 42.17 39.66 3.36
CA SER A 269 42.72 39.61 2.01
C SER A 269 41.62 39.67 0.95
N GLN A 270 41.91 40.31 -0.18
CA GLN A 270 40.96 40.38 -1.30
C GLN A 270 40.63 38.98 -1.87
N VAL A 271 41.64 38.10 -1.94
CA VAL A 271 41.48 36.71 -2.37
C VAL A 271 40.51 35.95 -1.46
N ALA A 272 40.58 36.14 -0.14
CA ALA A 272 39.68 35.48 0.80
C ALA A 272 38.24 36.02 0.72
N ASN A 273 38.06 37.31 0.47
CA ASN A 273 36.72 37.88 0.26
C ASN A 273 36.06 37.32 -1.01
N ASP A 274 36.81 37.20 -2.11
CA ASP A 274 36.31 36.62 -3.36
C ASP A 274 35.95 35.13 -3.18
N GLN A 275 36.77 34.38 -2.43
CA GLN A 275 36.48 32.98 -2.09
C GLN A 275 35.23 32.85 -1.20
N ALA A 276 35.09 33.70 -0.18
CA ALA A 276 33.91 33.70 0.69
C ALA A 276 32.63 34.02 -0.09
N GLN A 277 32.69 34.95 -1.06
CA GLN A 277 31.54 35.27 -1.90
C GLN A 277 31.13 34.10 -2.79
N ARG A 278 32.08 33.42 -3.44
CA ARG A 278 31.79 32.22 -4.26
C ARG A 278 31.18 31.10 -3.44
N LEU A 279 31.63 30.90 -2.20
CA LEU A 279 31.08 29.88 -1.30
C LEU A 279 29.65 30.23 -0.88
N ARG A 280 29.34 31.51 -0.60
CA ARG A 280 27.95 31.95 -0.35
C ARG A 280 27.06 31.73 -1.57
N ASP A 281 27.54 32.07 -2.77
CA ASP A 281 26.79 31.89 -4.00
C ASP A 281 26.52 30.41 -4.30
N LEU A 282 27.44 29.50 -3.91
CA LEU A 282 27.24 28.05 -4.01
C LEU A 282 26.25 27.53 -2.97
N LEU A 283 26.33 27.99 -1.72
CA LEU A 283 25.40 27.62 -0.65
C LEU A 283 23.98 28.15 -0.89
N GLY A 284 23.84 29.27 -1.60
CA GLY A 284 22.55 29.89 -1.94
C GLY A 284 21.86 29.27 -3.16
N ARG A 285 22.45 28.26 -3.81
CA ARG A 285 21.78 27.51 -4.88
C ARG A 285 20.96 26.39 -4.26
N ASP A 286 19.68 26.34 -4.61
CA ASP A 286 18.87 25.16 -4.33
C ASP A 286 19.49 23.95 -5.05
N LEU A 287 19.59 22.83 -4.33
CA LEU A 287 19.88 21.55 -4.97
C LEU A 287 18.82 21.31 -6.05
N PRO A 288 19.18 20.77 -7.23
CA PRO A 288 18.21 20.46 -8.26
C PRO A 288 17.11 19.58 -7.65
N SER A 289 15.90 20.15 -7.60
CA SER A 289 14.70 19.58 -7.02
C SER A 289 14.11 18.47 -7.86
#